data_AF-A0A9X9F4C5-F1
#
_entry.id   AF-A0A9X9F4C5-F1
#
_cell.length_a   1.000
_cell.length_b   1.000
_cell.length_c   1.000
_cell.angle_alpha   90.00
_cell.angle_beta   90.00
_cell.angle_gamma   90.00
#
_symmetry.space_group_name_H-M   'P 1'
#
loop_
_entity.id
_entity.type
_entity.pdbx_description
1 polymer ?
#
loop_
_entity_poly.entity_id
_entity_poly.type
_entity_poly.pdbx_seq_one_letter_code
_entity_poly.pdbx_strand_id
1 'polypeptide(L)' 'MRDYLIKPLVGQPYPMISHGKGVYLYDQNGNKYFDGSSGAITAGIGHGVKEIADVIKKQAE' A
#
# COMPACT_ATOMS: atom_id res chain seq x y z
N MET A 1 -8.88 -25.17 -13.56
CA MET A 1 -9.74 -25.26 -12.36
C MET A 1 -9.65 -23.91 -11.66
N ARG A 2 -10.78 -23.27 -11.35
CA ARG A 2 -10.78 -21.94 -10.70
C ARG A 2 -10.53 -22.10 -9.21
N ASP A 3 -9.58 -21.36 -8.67
CA ASP A 3 -9.23 -21.34 -7.26
C ASP A 3 -9.99 -20.18 -6.58
N TYR A 4 -10.54 -20.43 -5.38
CA TYR A 4 -11.32 -19.45 -4.61
C TYR A 4 -10.61 -19.02 -3.33
N LEU A 5 -9.38 -19.50 -3.11
CA LEU A 5 -8.60 -19.12 -1.95
C LEU A 5 -7.88 -17.79 -2.19
N ILE A 6 -7.91 -16.92 -1.18
CA ILE A 6 -7.05 -15.74 -1.14
C ILE A 6 -5.68 -16.22 -0.68
N LYS A 7 -4.82 -16.55 -1.66
CA LYS A 7 -3.45 -16.99 -1.42
C LYS A 7 -2.49 -16.41 -2.45
N PRO A 8 -1.20 -16.24 -2.09
CA PRO A 8 -0.16 -16.00 -3.08
C PRO A 8 -0.13 -17.15 -4.10
N LEU A 9 -0.07 -16.79 -5.37
CA LEU A 9 0.14 -17.71 -6.48
C LEU A 9 1.63 -17.65 -6.82
N VAL A 10 2.35 -18.71 -6.44
CA VAL A 10 3.79 -18.82 -6.68
C VAL A 10 4.07 -18.70 -8.18
N GLY A 11 4.99 -17.79 -8.54
CA GLY A 11 5.39 -17.56 -9.94
C GLY A 11 4.47 -16.63 -10.73
N GLN A 12 3.35 -16.15 -10.17
CA GLN A 12 2.58 -15.10 -10.83
C GLN A 12 3.19 -13.71 -10.61
N PRO A 13 3.29 -12.88 -11.66
CA PRO A 13 3.66 -11.48 -11.51
C PRO A 13 2.48 -10.71 -10.89
N TYR A 14 2.74 -10.04 -9.78
CA TYR A 14 1.80 -9.11 -9.15
C TYR A 14 2.15 -7.67 -9.55
N PRO A 15 1.16 -6.76 -9.62
CA PRO A 15 1.42 -5.34 -9.78
C PRO A 15 2.35 -4.84 -8.67
N MET A 16 3.39 -4.10 -9.04
CA MET A 16 4.29 -3.47 -8.09
C MET A 16 3.75 -2.09 -7.72
N ILE A 17 3.49 -1.89 -6.43
CA ILE A 17 3.06 -0.59 -5.90
C ILE A 17 4.23 0.40 -5.93
N SER A 18 4.00 1.59 -6.48
CA SER A 18 4.97 2.69 -6.53
C SER A 18 4.84 3.61 -5.31
N HIS A 19 3.62 3.95 -4.92
CA HIS A 19 3.33 4.81 -3.77
C HIS A 19 1.89 4.64 -3.27
N GLY A 20 1.62 5.15 -2.06
CA GLY A 20 0.28 5.29 -1.51
C GLY A 20 -0.08 6.75 -1.24
N LYS A 21 -1.38 7.08 -1.29
CA LYS A 21 -1.90 8.39 -0.91
C LYS A 21 -3.32 8.28 -0.36
N GLY A 22 -3.52 8.70 0.88
CA GLY A 22 -4.79 8.51 1.59
C GLY A 22 -5.12 7.02 1.69
N VAL A 23 -6.34 6.64 1.33
CA VAL A 23 -6.82 5.24 1.38
C VAL A 23 -6.51 4.43 0.11
N TYR A 24 -5.59 4.90 -0.74
CA TYR A 24 -5.29 4.29 -2.04
C TYR A 24 -3.81 3.95 -2.20
N LEU A 25 -3.56 2.87 -2.95
CA LEU A 25 -2.26 2.48 -3.50
C LEU A 25 -2.25 2.69 -5.01
N TYR A 26 -1.08 3.01 -5.55
CA TYR A 26 -0.87 3.23 -6.97
C TYR A 26 0.25 2.31 -7.47
N ASP A 27 0.03 1.56 -8.55
CA ASP A 27 1.09 0.78 -9.16
C ASP A 27 2.06 1.64 -10.00
N GLN A 28 3.06 1.02 -10.60
CA GLN A 28 4.01 1.69 -11.49
C GLN A 28 3.39 2.21 -12.80
N ASN A 29 2.21 1.71 -13.19
CA ASN A 29 1.48 2.14 -14.38
C ASN A 29 0.43 3.21 -14.07
N GLY A 30 0.30 3.63 -12.80
CA GLY A 30 -0.69 4.61 -12.35
C GLY A 30 -2.08 4.03 -12.05
N ASN A 31 -2.25 2.71 -12.07
CA ASN A 31 -3.52 2.09 -11.66
C ASN A 31 -3.75 2.32 -10.16
N LYS A 32 -4.97 2.66 -9.79
CA LYS A 32 -5.38 3.02 -8.42
C LYS A 32 -6.14 1.87 -7.78
N TYR A 33 -5.73 1.48 -6.58
CA TYR A 33 -6.32 0.40 -5.79
C TYR A 33 -6.77 0.93 -4.44
N PHE A 34 -7.98 0.57 -4.00
CA PHE A 34 -8.44 0.85 -2.64
C PHE A 34 -7.72 -0.06 -1.64
N ASP A 35 -7.11 0.52 -0.61
CA ASP A 35 -6.40 -0.25 0.42
C ASP A 35 -7.30 -0.56 1.61
N GLY A 36 -8.04 -1.67 1.51
CA GLY A 36 -8.81 -2.20 2.63
C GLY A 36 -7.98 -2.96 3.67
N SER A 37 -6.71 -3.25 3.37
CA SER A 37 -5.83 -4.04 4.24
C SER A 37 -4.98 -3.17 5.18
N SER A 38 -4.71 -1.94 4.75
CA SER A 38 -3.79 -0.99 5.40
C SER A 38 -2.44 -1.64 5.75
N GLY A 39 -1.93 -2.54 4.90
CA GLY A 39 -0.68 -3.25 5.15
C GLY A 39 -0.67 -4.03 6.46
N ALA A 40 -1.68 -4.89 6.68
CA ALA A 40 -1.93 -5.53 7.97
C ALA A 40 -2.15 -4.49 9.09
N ILE A 41 -2.98 -3.48 8.81
CA ILE A 41 -3.42 -2.43 9.75
C ILE A 41 -2.31 -1.43 10.15
N THR A 42 -1.12 -1.51 9.56
CA THR A 42 0.00 -0.58 9.82
C THR A 42 -0.25 0.84 9.32
N ALA A 43 -0.99 1.00 8.21
CA ALA A 43 -1.32 2.28 7.61
C ALA A 43 -2.77 2.71 7.91
N GLY A 44 -3.24 2.52 9.15
CA GLY A 44 -4.64 2.74 9.53
C GLY A 44 -5.19 4.16 9.33
N ILE A 45 -4.32 5.18 9.27
CA ILE A 45 -4.68 6.57 8.94
C ILE A 45 -4.44 6.93 7.46
N GLY A 46 -4.16 5.92 6.63
CA GLY A 46 -3.80 6.07 5.23
C GLY A 46 -2.32 6.38 5.00
N HIS A 47 -1.98 6.48 3.72
CA HIS A 47 -0.61 6.64 3.24
C HIS A 47 -0.27 8.10 2.95
N GLY A 48 0.99 8.48 3.15
CA GLY A 48 1.51 9.80 2.79
C GLY A 48 1.00 10.95 3.68
N VAL A 49 0.75 10.68 4.96
CA VAL A 49 0.30 11.71 5.92
C VAL A 49 1.45 12.69 6.19
N LYS A 50 1.35 13.89 5.62
CA LYS A 50 2.41 14.91 5.65
C LYS A 50 2.85 15.26 7.08
N GLU A 51 1.89 15.45 7.97
CA GLU A 51 2.16 15.77 9.38
C GLU A 51 3.06 14.71 10.04
N ILE A 52 2.77 13.42 9.82
CA ILE A 52 3.57 12.32 10.35
C ILE A 52 4.98 12.31 9.73
N ALA A 53 5.07 12.51 8.41
CA ALA A 53 6.37 12.58 7.72
C ALA A 53 7.23 13.73 8.25
N ASP A 54 6.64 14.91 8.50
CA ASP A 54 7.34 16.08 9.04
C ASP A 54 7.85 15.80 10.47
N VAL A 55 7.02 15.17 11.31
CA VAL A 55 7.40 14.79 12.70
C VAL A 55 8.51 13.74 12.72
N ILE A 56 8.42 12.70 11.90
CA ILE A 56 9.46 11.65 11.80
C ILE A 56 10.77 12.25 11.31
N LYS A 57 10.73 13.14 10.31
CA LYS A 57 11.91 13.83 9.82
C LYS A 57 12.61 14.61 10.93
N LYS A 58 11.85 15.41 11.69
CA LYS A 58 12.38 16.18 12.83
C LYS A 58 13.00 15.27 13.90
N GLN A 59 12.42 14.09 14.12
CA GLN A 59 12.93 13.14 15.12
C GLN A 59 14.24 12.45 14.70
N ALA A 60 14.51 12.36 13.40
CA ALA A 60 15.71 11.73 12.85
C ALA A 60 16.93 12.66 12.77
N GLU A 61 16.73 13.97 12.96
CA GLU A 61 17.79 14.99 13.11
C GLU A 61 18.42 14.93 14.51
#